data_AF-A0A258FVM1-F1
#
_entry.id   AF-A0A258FVM1-F1
#
_cell.length_a   1.000
_cell.length_b   1.000
_cell.length_c   1.000
_cell.angle_alpha   90.00
_cell.angle_beta   90.00
_cell.angle_gamma   90.00
#
_symmetry.space_group_name_H-M   'P 1'
#
loop_
_entity.id
_entity.type
_entity.pdbx_description
1 polymer ?
#
loop_
_entity_poly.entity_id
_entity_poly.type
_entity_poly.pdbx_seq_one_letter_code
_entity_poly.pdbx_strand_id
1 'polypeptide(L)'
;MAIFKTLKKTHAVIIEQPSTYYEKDKKGKVLRKRQIQYVAELDTIFVDEQRQMMENPKSSPIYITRGILKVEDDNRPMLELMEKHSDNEANGGKVFKLMDIEKEELYEVERFESMDEARTLLSKANDTLIRAIAVWFLGNSHIDQRIPKLKITLRNKLDMNLKLADGKTDFATALIDFINDKNSDEKLLITVALKENIIKIVGGKSIAWEGDEIIYIGSQASNVVKEFAVWVKNDEEGRSVLKIITEKINNLNKGK
;
A
#
# COMPACT_ATOMS: atom_id res chain seq x y z
N MET A 1 10.81 24.71 -8.49
CA MET A 1 10.66 24.63 -7.02
C MET A 1 11.04 23.23 -6.61
N ALA A 2 11.93 23.06 -5.63
CA ALA A 2 12.28 21.74 -5.08
C ALA A 2 11.46 21.43 -3.82
N ILE A 3 11.05 20.18 -3.65
CA ILE A 3 10.32 19.72 -2.45
C ILE A 3 11.15 18.66 -1.74
N PHE A 4 11.44 18.87 -0.46
CA PHE A 4 12.07 17.89 0.41
C PHE A 4 11.03 17.29 1.36
N LYS A 5 10.98 15.95 1.45
CA LYS A 5 10.04 15.21 2.30
C LYS A 5 10.80 14.55 3.44
N THR A 6 10.28 14.64 4.67
CA THR A 6 10.86 13.92 5.79
C THR A 6 10.56 12.41 5.72
N LEU A 7 11.51 11.61 6.17
CA LEU A 7 11.38 10.17 6.40
C LEU A 7 10.90 9.85 7.82
N LYS A 8 10.87 10.83 8.73
CA LYS A 8 10.40 10.67 10.11
C LYS A 8 8.87 10.73 10.15
N LYS A 9 8.25 9.99 11.07
CA LYS A 9 6.77 9.99 11.28
C LYS A 9 6.25 11.26 11.98
N THR A 10 7.13 12.21 12.30
CA THR A 10 6.81 13.41 13.07
C THR A 10 6.36 14.57 12.17
N HIS A 11 5.39 15.35 12.64
CA HIS A 11 4.76 16.45 11.88
C HIS A 11 5.67 17.67 11.67
N ALA A 12 6.72 17.80 12.48
CA ALA A 12 7.75 18.83 12.34
C ALA A 12 9.14 18.21 12.56
N VAL A 13 10.09 18.59 11.71
CA VAL A 13 11.50 18.21 11.85
C VAL A 13 12.35 19.47 11.70
N ILE A 14 13.22 19.69 12.67
CA ILE A 14 14.24 20.74 12.61
C ILE A 14 15.48 20.14 11.95
N ILE A 15 16.03 20.83 10.95
CA ILE A 15 17.28 20.41 10.32
C ILE A 15 18.46 20.94 11.16
N GLU A 16 19.29 20.02 11.65
CA GLU A 16 20.42 20.33 12.52
C GLU A 16 21.54 21.01 11.74
N GLN A 17 22.07 22.11 12.28
CA GLN A 17 23.11 22.92 11.64
C GLN A 17 24.12 23.40 12.69
N PRO A 18 25.42 23.53 12.35
CA PRO A 18 26.03 23.19 11.06
C PRO A 18 26.13 21.67 10.83
N SER A 19 26.00 21.25 9.58
CA SER A 19 26.19 19.86 9.13
C SER A 19 27.60 19.65 8.58
N THR A 20 28.07 18.40 8.64
CA THR A 20 29.35 18.01 8.03
C THR A 20 29.13 17.60 6.57
N TYR A 21 29.89 18.22 5.67
CA TYR A 21 29.96 17.83 4.26
C TYR A 21 31.32 17.21 3.92
N TYR A 22 31.28 16.09 3.22
CA TYR A 22 32.47 15.43 2.68
C TYR A 22 32.52 15.64 1.17
N GLU A 23 33.45 16.49 0.74
CA GLU A 23 33.77 16.67 -0.66
C GLU A 23 34.53 15.44 -1.16
N LYS A 24 34.02 14.78 -2.19
CA LYS A 24 34.58 13.53 -2.73
C LYS A 24 35.00 13.71 -4.18
N ASP A 25 36.04 12.98 -4.60
CA ASP A 25 36.44 12.92 -6.00
C ASP A 25 35.49 12.04 -6.84
N LYS A 26 35.72 11.98 -8.16
CA LYS A 26 34.96 11.13 -9.09
C LYS A 26 35.01 9.63 -8.77
N LYS A 27 35.95 9.20 -7.91
CA LYS A 27 36.13 7.81 -7.46
C LYS A 27 35.56 7.58 -6.04
N GLY A 28 34.89 8.58 -5.45
CA GLY A 28 34.28 8.51 -4.13
C GLY A 28 35.25 8.72 -2.96
N LYS A 29 36.53 9.03 -3.21
CA LYS A 29 37.52 9.29 -2.16
C LYS A 29 37.29 10.68 -1.59
N VAL A 30 37.24 10.79 -0.25
CA VAL A 30 37.09 12.07 0.44
C VAL A 30 38.33 12.94 0.20
N LEU A 31 38.11 14.10 -0.40
CA LEU A 31 39.12 15.14 -0.63
C LEU A 31 39.18 16.12 0.53
N ARG A 32 38.01 16.56 1.02
CA ARG A 32 37.93 17.58 2.08
C ARG A 32 36.70 17.38 2.95
N LYS A 33 36.84 17.70 4.24
CA LYS A 33 35.74 17.80 5.21
C LYS A 33 35.47 19.28 5.47
N ARG A 34 34.23 19.73 5.26
CA ARG A 34 33.78 21.11 5.50
C ARG A 34 32.53 21.12 6.38
N GLN A 35 32.28 22.26 7.02
CA GLN A 35 31.01 22.51 7.70
C GLN A 35 30.12 23.36 6.80
N ILE A 36 28.85 23.00 6.72
CA ILE A 36 27.83 23.72 5.96
C ILE A 36 26.70 24.16 6.88
N GLN A 37 26.16 25.36 6.66
CA GLN A 37 24.97 25.89 7.32
C GLN A 37 24.29 26.91 6.41
N TYR A 38 22.97 27.06 6.55
CA TYR A 38 22.21 28.08 5.85
C TYR A 38 22.19 29.37 6.65
N VAL A 39 22.52 30.49 6.00
CA VAL A 39 22.37 31.84 6.52
C VAL A 39 21.62 32.61 5.44
N ALA A 40 20.39 33.05 5.74
CA ALA A 40 19.49 33.60 4.72
C ALA A 40 20.03 34.84 3.97
N GLU A 41 20.98 35.56 4.59
CA GLU A 41 21.58 36.78 4.05
C GLU A 41 22.83 36.53 3.19
N LEU A 42 23.30 35.27 3.10
CA LEU A 42 24.56 34.92 2.44
C LEU A 42 24.35 33.94 1.28
N ASP A 43 25.07 34.17 0.18
CA ASP A 43 25.00 33.36 -1.04
C ASP A 43 25.87 32.09 -1.00
N THR A 44 26.33 31.68 0.18
CA THR A 44 27.15 30.48 0.37
C THR A 44 26.69 29.71 1.60
N ILE A 45 26.78 28.38 1.55
CA ILE A 45 26.50 27.50 2.69
C ILE A 45 27.74 27.16 3.50
N PHE A 46 28.94 27.48 3.03
CA PHE A 46 30.18 27.02 3.65
C PHE A 46 30.59 27.93 4.80
N VAL A 47 30.69 27.38 6.00
CA VAL A 47 30.96 28.15 7.23
C VAL A 47 32.28 28.94 7.14
N ASP A 48 33.30 28.39 6.48
CA ASP A 48 34.59 29.06 6.31
C ASP A 48 34.52 30.27 5.37
N GLU A 49 33.62 30.25 4.37
CA GLU A 49 33.38 31.39 3.47
C GLU A 49 32.50 32.44 4.15
N GLN A 50 31.45 32.01 4.86
CA GLN A 50 30.56 32.91 5.60
C GLN A 50 31.30 33.76 6.63
N ARG A 51 32.30 33.19 7.32
CA ARG A 51 33.15 33.91 8.30
C ARG A 51 34.05 34.98 7.67
N GLN A 52 34.31 34.91 6.37
CA GLN A 52 35.05 35.95 5.64
C GLN A 52 34.15 37.11 5.22
N MET A 53 32.84 36.88 5.12
CA MET A 53 31.84 37.86 4.67
C MET A 53 31.15 38.57 5.84
N MET A 54 30.95 37.88 6.96
CA MET A 54 30.22 38.38 8.13
C MET A 54 30.92 37.98 9.42
N GLU A 55 30.98 38.91 10.37
CA GLU A 55 31.45 38.62 11.73
C GLU A 55 30.38 37.79 12.48
N ASN A 56 30.74 36.58 12.90
CA ASN A 56 29.87 35.63 13.61
C ASN A 56 28.55 35.25 12.88
N PRO A 57 28.62 34.60 11.70
CA PRO A 57 27.45 34.20 10.94
C PRO A 57 26.59 33.19 11.73
N LYS A 58 25.30 33.49 11.89
CA LYS A 58 24.34 32.64 12.62
C LYS A 58 23.45 31.87 11.64
N SER A 59 23.33 30.57 11.85
CA SER A 59 22.47 29.72 11.02
C SER A 59 21.00 30.13 11.14
N SER A 60 20.33 30.30 10.00
CA SER A 60 18.89 30.45 9.92
C SER A 60 18.21 29.09 10.16
N PRO A 61 17.19 29.00 11.02
CA PRO A 61 16.54 27.73 11.32
C PRO A 61 15.75 27.22 10.11
N ILE A 62 15.79 25.90 9.89
CA ILE A 62 15.09 25.23 8.80
C ILE A 62 14.11 24.22 9.41
N TYR A 63 12.85 24.33 9.00
CA TYR A 63 11.78 23.48 9.48
C TYR A 63 11.12 22.73 8.31
N ILE A 64 11.11 21.40 8.37
CA ILE A 64 10.21 20.60 7.56
C ILE A 64 8.88 20.52 8.31
N THR A 65 7.86 21.23 7.84
CA THR A 65 6.54 21.29 8.48
C THR A 65 5.52 20.47 7.70
N ARG A 66 4.64 19.74 8.40
CA ARG A 66 3.66 18.84 7.79
C ARG A 66 4.32 17.81 6.84
N GLY A 67 5.55 17.43 7.17
CA GLY A 67 6.33 16.45 6.44
C GLY A 67 7.00 16.94 5.15
N ILE A 68 6.80 18.21 4.75
CA ILE A 68 7.39 18.79 3.53
C ILE A 68 8.10 20.12 3.79
N LEU A 69 9.12 20.40 2.99
CA LEU A 69 9.78 21.68 2.87
C LEU A 69 9.84 22.04 1.39
N LYS A 70 9.27 23.20 1.05
CA LYS A 70 9.36 23.76 -0.29
C LYS A 70 10.52 24.74 -0.32
N VAL A 71 11.39 24.60 -1.30
CA VAL A 71 12.51 25.52 -1.54
C VAL A 71 12.33 26.08 -2.94
N GLU A 72 12.25 27.40 -3.02
CA GLU A 72 12.15 28.13 -4.29
C GLU A 72 13.46 28.00 -5.09
N ASP A 73 13.36 28.03 -6.43
CA ASP A 73 14.51 27.81 -7.31
C ASP A 73 15.56 28.94 -7.25
N ASP A 74 15.13 30.13 -6.81
CA ASP A 74 15.97 31.30 -6.61
C ASP A 74 16.78 31.23 -5.31
N ASN A 75 16.35 30.43 -4.32
CA ASN A 75 17.07 30.23 -3.06
C ASN A 75 18.16 29.15 -3.21
N ARG A 76 19.16 29.45 -4.04
CA ARG A 76 20.28 28.54 -4.35
C ARG A 76 21.03 28.05 -3.11
N PRO A 77 21.37 28.88 -2.11
CA PRO A 77 22.08 28.40 -0.92
C PRO A 77 21.26 27.37 -0.14
N MET A 78 19.95 27.56 -0.04
CA MET A 78 19.08 26.60 0.64
C MET A 78 19.00 25.26 -0.11
N LEU A 79 18.85 25.29 -1.44
CA LEU A 79 18.88 24.09 -2.28
C LEU A 79 20.19 23.34 -2.11
N GLU A 80 21.32 24.06 -2.24
CA GLU A 80 22.65 23.47 -2.12
C GLU A 80 22.88 22.84 -0.74
N LEU A 81 22.42 23.51 0.33
CA LEU A 81 22.48 22.95 1.68
C LEU A 81 21.71 21.63 1.75
N MET A 82 20.46 21.61 1.32
CA MET A 82 19.58 20.44 1.45
C MET A 82 20.10 19.26 0.60
N GLU A 83 20.65 19.53 -0.59
CA GLU A 83 21.28 18.52 -1.44
C GLU A 83 22.55 17.93 -0.83
N LYS A 84 23.36 18.74 -0.14
CA LYS A 84 24.65 18.31 0.45
C LYS A 84 24.54 17.89 1.92
N HIS A 85 23.39 18.06 2.56
CA HIS A 85 23.19 17.78 3.98
C HIS A 85 23.45 16.32 4.32
N SER A 86 24.09 16.04 5.46
CA SER A 86 24.37 14.67 5.91
C SER A 86 23.12 13.84 6.16
N ASP A 87 22.02 14.52 6.48
CA ASP A 87 20.73 13.89 6.80
C ASP A 87 19.84 13.59 5.59
N ASN A 88 20.24 14.04 4.39
CA ASN A 88 19.59 13.71 3.14
C ASN A 88 19.86 12.25 2.76
N GLU A 89 18.82 11.50 2.39
CA GLU A 89 18.90 10.09 1.95
C GLU A 89 19.92 9.88 0.83
N ALA A 90 20.02 10.83 -0.11
CA ALA A 90 20.98 10.77 -1.21
C ALA A 90 22.45 10.75 -0.73
N ASN A 91 22.71 11.26 0.48
CA ASN A 91 24.03 11.29 1.12
C ASN A 91 24.21 10.19 2.18
N GLY A 92 23.27 9.24 2.28
CA GLY A 92 23.26 8.20 3.31
C GLY A 92 22.58 8.60 4.62
N GLY A 93 21.94 9.76 4.65
CA GLY A 93 21.13 10.24 5.77
C GLY A 93 19.79 9.51 5.90
N LYS A 94 19.05 9.82 6.97
CA LYS A 94 17.78 9.14 7.30
C LYS A 94 16.65 10.10 7.70
N VAL A 95 16.80 11.40 7.45
CA VAL A 95 15.84 12.39 7.95
C VAL A 95 14.93 12.89 6.85
N PHE A 96 15.45 13.12 5.64
CA PHE A 96 14.67 13.62 4.52
C PHE A 96 15.25 13.19 3.18
N LYS A 97 14.48 13.40 2.11
CA LYS A 97 14.90 13.18 0.72
C LYS A 97 14.31 14.25 -0.21
N LEU A 98 14.95 14.48 -1.34
CA LEU A 98 14.36 15.23 -2.44
C LEU A 98 13.21 14.43 -3.05
N MET A 99 12.06 15.07 -3.22
CA MET A 99 10.92 14.48 -3.94
C MET A 99 11.09 14.67 -5.44
N ASP A 100 10.85 13.60 -6.17
CA ASP A 100 10.59 13.63 -7.60
C ASP A 100 9.09 13.94 -7.79
N ILE A 101 8.78 15.22 -8.06
CA ILE A 101 7.39 15.72 -8.08
C ILE A 101 6.58 15.02 -9.17
N GLU A 102 7.14 14.88 -10.38
CA GLU A 102 6.46 14.23 -11.50
C GLU A 102 6.10 12.78 -11.18
N LYS A 103 7.02 12.04 -10.55
CA LYS A 103 6.75 10.64 -10.16
C LYS A 103 5.75 10.52 -9.02
N GLU A 104 5.80 11.40 -8.02
CA GLU A 104 4.87 11.34 -6.89
C GLU A 104 3.46 11.80 -7.31
N GLU A 105 3.33 12.82 -8.15
CA GLU A 105 2.05 13.26 -8.71
C GLU A 105 1.43 12.18 -9.60
N LEU A 106 2.22 11.55 -10.47
CA LEU A 106 1.75 10.45 -11.31
C LEU A 106 1.27 9.28 -10.44
N TYR A 107 2.00 8.94 -9.38
CA TYR A 107 1.60 7.91 -8.43
C TYR A 107 0.30 8.27 -7.69
N GLU A 108 0.10 9.52 -7.28
CA GLU A 108 -1.15 9.94 -6.65
C GLU A 108 -2.34 9.89 -7.61
N VAL A 109 -2.14 10.29 -8.88
CA VAL A 109 -3.16 10.17 -9.93
C VAL A 109 -3.53 8.71 -10.16
N GLU A 110 -2.56 7.82 -10.38
CA GLU A 110 -2.79 6.38 -10.56
C GLU A 110 -3.54 5.76 -9.36
N ARG A 111 -3.22 6.20 -8.14
CA ARG A 111 -3.94 5.77 -6.93
C ARG A 111 -5.39 6.24 -6.93
N PHE A 112 -5.66 7.50 -7.30
CA PHE A 112 -7.03 8.02 -7.36
C PHE A 112 -7.86 7.32 -8.45
N GLU A 113 -7.27 7.11 -9.62
CA GLU A 113 -7.92 6.36 -10.71
C GLU A 113 -8.27 4.93 -10.28
N SER A 114 -7.34 4.24 -9.62
CA SER A 114 -7.57 2.89 -9.07
C SER A 114 -8.69 2.88 -8.02
N MET A 115 -8.75 3.88 -7.14
CA MET A 115 -9.83 4.00 -6.17
C MET A 115 -11.20 4.20 -6.83
N ASP A 116 -11.28 5.07 -7.83
CA ASP A 116 -12.53 5.39 -8.51
C ASP A 116 -13.00 4.23 -9.40
N GLU A 117 -12.09 3.51 -10.03
CA GLU A 117 -12.39 2.26 -10.73
C GLU A 117 -12.95 1.22 -9.75
N ALA A 118 -12.25 0.97 -8.63
CA ALA A 118 -12.70 0.03 -7.60
C ALA A 118 -14.10 0.36 -7.06
N ARG A 119 -14.40 1.65 -6.82
CA ARG A 119 -15.74 2.12 -6.41
C ARG A 119 -16.80 1.81 -7.47
N THR A 120 -16.46 2.06 -8.74
CA THR A 120 -17.35 1.82 -9.87
C THR A 120 -17.67 0.33 -10.01
N LEU A 121 -16.65 -0.52 -9.94
CA LEU A 121 -16.80 -1.98 -9.99
C LEU A 121 -17.66 -2.49 -8.83
N LEU A 122 -17.40 -2.05 -7.59
CA LEU A 122 -18.24 -2.41 -6.44
C LEU A 122 -19.70 -1.97 -6.60
N SER A 123 -19.94 -0.83 -7.23
CA SER A 123 -21.29 -0.35 -7.47
C SER A 123 -22.03 -1.25 -8.45
N LYS A 124 -21.36 -1.65 -9.54
CA LYS A 124 -21.90 -2.47 -10.64
C LYS A 124 -21.96 -3.97 -10.32
N ALA A 125 -21.18 -4.44 -9.35
CA ALA A 125 -21.14 -5.84 -8.96
C ALA A 125 -22.52 -6.34 -8.48
N ASN A 126 -22.86 -7.54 -8.95
CA ASN A 126 -24.05 -8.26 -8.52
C ASN A 126 -23.88 -8.84 -7.10
N ASP A 127 -24.98 -9.34 -6.52
CA ASP A 127 -25.02 -9.80 -5.14
C ASP A 127 -24.02 -10.93 -4.86
N THR A 128 -23.88 -11.88 -5.80
CA THR A 128 -22.95 -13.02 -5.68
C THR A 128 -21.50 -12.55 -5.64
N LEU A 129 -21.13 -11.63 -6.54
CA LEU A 129 -19.79 -11.06 -6.59
C LEU A 129 -19.47 -10.24 -5.33
N ILE A 130 -20.42 -9.45 -4.83
CA ILE A 130 -20.24 -8.71 -3.57
C ILE A 130 -20.00 -9.65 -2.39
N ARG A 131 -20.73 -10.76 -2.29
CA ARG A 131 -20.48 -11.76 -1.25
C ARG A 131 -19.10 -12.39 -1.39
N ALA A 132 -18.69 -12.74 -2.61
CA ALA A 132 -17.38 -13.34 -2.84
C ALA A 132 -16.24 -12.39 -2.46
N ILE A 133 -16.33 -11.12 -2.85
CA ILE A 133 -15.38 -10.08 -2.43
C ILE A 133 -15.35 -9.97 -0.90
N ALA A 134 -16.50 -9.92 -0.24
CA ALA A 134 -16.57 -9.82 1.22
C ALA A 134 -15.93 -11.04 1.92
N VAL A 135 -16.25 -12.25 1.49
CA VAL A 135 -15.64 -13.48 2.04
C VAL A 135 -14.13 -13.48 1.82
N TRP A 136 -13.66 -13.08 0.64
CA TRP A 136 -12.25 -13.05 0.30
C TRP A 136 -11.45 -12.02 1.09
N PHE A 137 -11.98 -10.81 1.26
CA PHE A 137 -11.21 -9.69 1.84
C PHE A 137 -11.57 -9.34 3.28
N LEU A 138 -12.73 -9.76 3.77
CA LEU A 138 -13.22 -9.50 5.13
C LEU A 138 -13.40 -10.79 5.95
N GLY A 139 -13.42 -11.96 5.30
CA GLY A 139 -13.53 -13.26 5.94
C GLY A 139 -14.96 -13.82 6.00
N ASN A 140 -15.05 -15.09 6.39
CA ASN A 140 -16.22 -15.94 6.18
C ASN A 140 -17.45 -15.52 7.00
N SER A 141 -17.27 -14.78 8.10
CA SER A 141 -18.35 -14.21 8.91
C SER A 141 -19.25 -13.21 8.17
N HIS A 142 -18.88 -12.84 6.95
CA HIS A 142 -19.61 -11.89 6.12
C HIS A 142 -20.57 -12.55 5.13
N ILE A 143 -20.57 -13.89 5.03
CA ILE A 143 -21.29 -14.61 3.98
C ILE A 143 -22.81 -14.41 4.01
N ASP A 144 -23.41 -14.33 5.21
CA ASP A 144 -24.86 -14.16 5.38
C ASP A 144 -25.30 -12.70 5.58
N GLN A 145 -24.36 -11.75 5.55
CA GLN A 145 -24.71 -10.34 5.71
C GLN A 145 -25.53 -9.82 4.53
N ARG A 146 -26.33 -8.78 4.77
CA ARG A 146 -27.12 -8.12 3.71
C ARG A 146 -26.19 -7.40 2.74
N ILE A 147 -26.49 -7.48 1.44
CA ILE A 147 -25.68 -6.88 0.37
C ILE A 147 -25.41 -5.38 0.56
N PRO A 148 -26.40 -4.54 0.96
CA PRO A 148 -26.12 -3.12 1.22
C PRO A 148 -25.07 -2.91 2.33
N LYS A 149 -25.09 -3.72 3.39
CA LYS A 149 -24.10 -3.66 4.48
C LYS A 149 -22.71 -4.06 3.99
N LEU A 150 -22.63 -5.10 3.14
CA LEU A 150 -21.37 -5.51 2.52
C LEU A 150 -20.79 -4.41 1.62
N LYS A 151 -21.62 -3.80 0.76
CA LYS A 151 -21.18 -2.67 -0.09
C LYS A 151 -20.63 -1.51 0.73
N ILE A 152 -21.30 -1.11 1.82
CA ILE A 152 -20.81 -0.07 2.72
C ILE A 152 -19.48 -0.46 3.36
N THR A 153 -19.37 -1.69 3.87
CA THR A 153 -18.16 -2.16 4.55
C THR A 153 -16.96 -2.20 3.60
N LEU A 154 -17.15 -2.66 2.37
CA LEU A 154 -16.11 -2.70 1.34
C LEU A 154 -15.68 -1.30 0.89
N ARG A 155 -16.62 -0.36 0.74
CA ARG A 155 -16.32 1.05 0.44
C ARG A 155 -15.52 1.70 1.56
N ASN A 156 -15.94 1.52 2.82
CA ASN A 156 -15.19 2.06 3.96
C ASN A 156 -13.75 1.50 3.99
N LYS A 157 -13.56 0.21 3.66
CA LYS A 157 -12.22 -0.39 3.58
C LYS A 157 -11.37 0.22 2.46
N LEU A 158 -11.99 0.57 1.33
CA LEU A 158 -11.34 1.26 0.22
C LEU A 158 -10.91 2.68 0.61
N ASP A 159 -11.79 3.43 1.28
CA ASP A 159 -11.50 4.79 1.72
C ASP A 159 -10.42 4.85 2.82
N MET A 160 -10.30 3.79 3.63
CA MET A 160 -9.24 3.65 4.63
C MET A 160 -7.85 3.34 4.03
N ASN A 161 -7.75 3.12 2.70
CA ASN A 161 -6.52 2.94 1.93
C ASN A 161 -5.49 2.01 2.62
N LEU A 162 -5.98 0.87 3.10
CA LEU A 162 -5.17 -0.10 3.82
C LEU A 162 -4.31 -0.91 2.84
N LYS A 163 -3.00 -0.91 3.06
CA LYS A 163 -2.10 -1.90 2.44
C LYS A 163 -2.49 -3.29 2.94
N LEU A 164 -2.54 -4.27 2.04
CA LEU A 164 -2.74 -5.67 2.43
C LEU A 164 -1.52 -6.20 3.19
N ALA A 165 -1.68 -7.36 3.84
CA ALA A 165 -0.66 -7.98 4.68
C ALA A 165 0.67 -8.27 3.95
N ASP A 166 0.68 -8.26 2.61
CA ASP A 166 1.89 -8.36 1.79
C ASP A 166 2.71 -7.05 1.71
N GLY A 167 2.19 -5.96 2.29
CA GLY A 167 2.84 -4.65 2.38
C GLY A 167 3.05 -3.94 1.05
N LYS A 168 2.61 -4.54 -0.07
CA LYS A 168 2.94 -4.10 -1.44
C LYS A 168 1.72 -3.67 -2.25
N THR A 169 0.56 -4.28 -2.01
CA THR A 169 -0.64 -3.98 -2.82
C THR A 169 -1.67 -3.24 -1.96
N ASP A 170 -2.15 -2.10 -2.47
CA ASP A 170 -3.28 -1.43 -1.84
C ASP A 170 -4.58 -2.20 -2.10
N PHE A 171 -5.60 -1.94 -1.28
CA PHE A 171 -6.86 -2.66 -1.38
C PHE A 171 -7.59 -2.39 -2.70
N ALA A 172 -7.39 -1.23 -3.34
CA ALA A 172 -8.06 -0.87 -4.59
C ALA A 172 -7.58 -1.77 -5.73
N THR A 173 -6.26 -1.86 -5.92
CA THR A 173 -5.65 -2.73 -6.93
C THR A 173 -6.04 -4.18 -6.72
N ALA A 174 -5.94 -4.69 -5.49
CA ALA A 174 -6.29 -6.08 -5.20
C ALA A 174 -7.77 -6.40 -5.47
N LEU A 175 -8.66 -5.43 -5.25
CA LEU A 175 -10.08 -5.58 -5.57
C LEU A 175 -10.33 -5.61 -7.08
N ILE A 176 -9.70 -4.70 -7.82
CA ILE A 176 -9.76 -4.66 -9.29
C ILE A 176 -9.26 -6.00 -9.85
N ASP A 177 -8.10 -6.46 -9.39
CA ASP A 177 -7.52 -7.74 -9.79
C ASP A 177 -8.46 -8.91 -9.48
N PHE A 178 -9.09 -8.92 -8.31
CA PHE A 178 -10.04 -9.98 -7.95
C PHE A 178 -11.24 -10.03 -8.90
N ILE A 179 -11.77 -8.86 -9.29
CA ILE A 179 -12.95 -8.76 -10.16
C ILE A 179 -12.59 -9.10 -11.61
N ASN A 180 -11.42 -8.65 -12.07
CA ASN A 180 -10.94 -8.88 -13.43
C ASN A 180 -10.26 -10.25 -13.60
N ASP A 181 -10.01 -10.98 -12.51
CA ASP A 181 -9.48 -12.34 -12.56
C ASP A 181 -10.45 -13.26 -13.32
N LYS A 182 -9.98 -13.75 -14.48
CA LYS A 182 -10.69 -14.73 -15.31
C LYS A 182 -10.97 -16.05 -14.56
N ASN A 183 -10.37 -16.24 -13.39
CA ASN A 183 -10.57 -17.37 -12.49
C ASN A 183 -11.33 -16.96 -11.21
N SER A 184 -12.20 -15.96 -11.31
CA SER A 184 -13.13 -15.60 -10.23
C SER A 184 -14.26 -16.62 -10.08
N ASP A 185 -14.50 -17.46 -11.10
CA ASP A 185 -15.57 -18.45 -11.14
C ASP A 185 -15.49 -19.45 -9.99
N GLU A 186 -14.32 -20.01 -9.67
CA GLU A 186 -14.18 -20.95 -8.54
C GLU A 186 -14.44 -20.26 -7.20
N LYS A 187 -13.98 -19.02 -7.05
CA LYS A 187 -14.19 -18.22 -5.83
C LYS A 187 -15.67 -17.90 -5.65
N LEU A 188 -16.37 -17.58 -6.74
CA LEU A 188 -17.81 -17.35 -6.77
C LEU A 188 -18.58 -18.63 -6.46
N LEU A 189 -18.25 -19.74 -7.10
CA LEU A 189 -18.89 -21.05 -6.88
C LEU A 189 -18.75 -21.52 -5.44
N ILE A 190 -17.56 -21.41 -4.85
CA ILE A 190 -17.34 -21.75 -3.44
C ILE A 190 -18.16 -20.85 -2.52
N THR A 191 -18.23 -19.55 -2.82
CA THR A 191 -19.04 -18.62 -2.03
C THR A 191 -20.53 -18.97 -2.10
N VAL A 192 -21.05 -19.30 -3.29
CA VAL A 192 -22.42 -19.78 -3.46
C VAL A 192 -22.64 -21.08 -2.70
N ALA A 193 -21.71 -22.03 -2.81
CA ALA A 193 -21.80 -23.33 -2.14
C ALA A 193 -21.86 -23.19 -0.61
N LEU A 194 -21.06 -22.29 -0.04
CA LEU A 194 -21.13 -21.97 1.39
C LEU A 194 -22.45 -21.27 1.75
N LYS A 195 -22.94 -20.36 0.91
CA LYS A 195 -24.18 -19.61 1.16
C LYS A 195 -25.42 -20.50 1.13
N GLU A 196 -25.43 -21.48 0.23
CA GLU A 196 -26.50 -22.46 0.04
C GLU A 196 -26.30 -23.73 0.90
N ASN A 197 -25.35 -23.73 1.84
CA ASN A 197 -25.03 -24.85 2.75
C ASN A 197 -24.63 -26.17 2.07
N ILE A 198 -24.20 -26.15 0.80
CA ILE A 198 -23.67 -27.33 0.10
C ILE A 198 -22.37 -27.81 0.77
N ILE A 199 -21.55 -26.85 1.18
CA ILE A 199 -20.33 -27.05 1.95
C ILE A 199 -20.37 -26.15 3.18
N LYS A 200 -19.65 -26.54 4.24
CA LYS A 200 -19.54 -25.79 5.49
C LYS A 200 -18.11 -25.78 6.03
N ILE A 201 -17.79 -24.76 6.81
CA ILE A 201 -16.49 -24.64 7.46
C ILE A 201 -16.57 -25.26 8.86
N VAL A 202 -15.70 -26.23 9.14
CA VAL A 202 -15.62 -26.96 10.41
C VAL A 202 -14.34 -26.58 11.13
N GLY A 203 -14.47 -26.16 12.40
CA GLY A 203 -13.33 -25.80 13.25
C GLY A 203 -12.47 -24.66 12.70
N GLY A 204 -13.01 -23.83 11.80
CA GLY A 204 -12.31 -22.70 11.17
C GLY A 204 -11.21 -23.06 10.16
N LYS A 205 -10.87 -24.35 10.02
CA LYS A 205 -9.71 -24.84 9.25
C LYS A 205 -10.05 -25.93 8.25
N SER A 206 -11.23 -26.52 8.34
CA SER A 206 -11.64 -27.62 7.45
C SER A 206 -12.89 -27.24 6.69
N ILE A 207 -13.06 -27.80 5.50
CA ILE A 207 -14.30 -27.72 4.74
C ILE A 207 -14.86 -29.13 4.64
N ALA A 208 -16.16 -29.23 4.90
CA ALA A 208 -16.92 -30.47 4.85
C ALA A 208 -18.14 -30.30 3.95
N TRP A 209 -18.67 -31.40 3.45
CA TRP A 209 -20.02 -31.42 2.92
C TRP A 209 -21.05 -31.09 4.01
N GLU A 210 -22.28 -30.80 3.61
CA GLU A 210 -23.41 -30.64 4.53
C GLU A 210 -23.52 -31.82 5.55
N GLY A 211 -23.25 -33.05 5.09
CA GLY A 211 -23.26 -34.29 5.88
C GLY A 211 -22.03 -34.58 6.74
N ASP A 212 -21.21 -33.56 7.07
CA ASP A 212 -20.05 -33.63 7.97
C ASP A 212 -18.80 -34.39 7.48
N GLU A 213 -18.84 -34.99 6.29
CA GLU A 213 -17.65 -35.55 5.66
C GLU A 213 -16.67 -34.43 5.25
N ILE A 214 -15.46 -34.47 5.82
CA ILE A 214 -14.39 -33.51 5.55
C ILE A 214 -13.83 -33.76 4.16
N ILE A 215 -13.84 -32.73 3.32
CA ILE A 215 -13.28 -32.75 1.96
C ILE A 215 -11.98 -31.98 1.82
N TYR A 216 -11.68 -31.10 2.77
CA TYR A 216 -10.46 -30.32 2.74
C TYR A 216 -10.04 -29.90 4.13
N ILE A 217 -8.73 -29.92 4.39
CA ILE A 217 -8.13 -29.42 5.63
C ILE A 217 -7.06 -28.41 5.25
N GLY A 218 -7.33 -27.14 5.56
CA GLY A 218 -6.41 -26.04 5.34
C GLY A 218 -5.34 -25.93 6.42
N SER A 219 -4.34 -25.09 6.15
CA SER A 219 -3.27 -24.76 7.08
C SER A 219 -3.78 -23.88 8.23
N GLN A 220 -3.12 -23.95 9.41
CA GLN A 220 -3.56 -23.20 10.60
C GLN A 220 -3.43 -21.67 10.49
N ALA A 221 -2.68 -21.15 9.51
CA ALA A 221 -2.29 -19.74 9.45
C ALA A 221 -3.16 -18.88 8.51
N SER A 222 -4.25 -19.43 7.97
CA SER A 222 -4.75 -19.01 6.67
C SER A 222 -6.26 -19.07 6.54
N ASN A 223 -6.84 -18.25 5.65
CA ASN A 223 -8.27 -18.29 5.37
C ASN A 223 -8.57 -19.54 4.54
N VAL A 224 -9.13 -20.57 5.18
CA VAL A 224 -9.44 -21.89 4.58
C VAL A 224 -10.20 -21.79 3.26
N VAL A 225 -11.06 -20.78 3.08
CA VAL A 225 -11.81 -20.59 1.82
C VAL A 225 -10.89 -20.22 0.66
N LYS A 226 -9.85 -19.42 0.93
CA LYS A 226 -8.86 -19.06 -0.10
C LYS A 226 -8.03 -20.26 -0.50
N GLU A 227 -7.55 -21.02 0.48
CA GLU A 227 -6.75 -22.21 0.20
C GLU A 227 -7.57 -23.25 -0.56
N PHE A 228 -8.81 -23.46 -0.15
CA PHE A 228 -9.71 -24.36 -0.84
C PHE A 228 -9.96 -23.90 -2.28
N ALA A 229 -10.18 -22.61 -2.53
CA ALA A 229 -10.31 -22.07 -3.89
C ALA A 229 -9.08 -22.31 -4.76
N VAL A 230 -7.89 -22.19 -4.18
CA VAL A 230 -6.63 -22.50 -4.88
C VAL A 230 -6.50 -24.01 -5.12
N TRP A 231 -6.87 -24.83 -4.14
CA TRP A 231 -6.79 -26.28 -4.21
C TRP A 231 -7.74 -26.85 -5.27
N VAL A 232 -9.03 -26.48 -5.25
CA VAL A 232 -10.02 -27.00 -6.21
C VAL A 232 -9.67 -26.70 -7.68
N LYS A 233 -8.87 -25.66 -7.90
CA LYS A 233 -8.40 -25.28 -9.23
C LYS A 233 -7.19 -26.09 -9.69
N ASN A 234 -6.23 -26.29 -8.79
CA ASN A 234 -4.91 -26.80 -9.15
C ASN A 234 -4.76 -28.30 -8.93
N ASP A 235 -5.56 -28.89 -8.05
CA ASP A 235 -5.50 -30.30 -7.68
C ASP A 235 -6.54 -31.14 -8.45
N GLU A 236 -6.18 -32.37 -8.80
CA GLU A 236 -7.05 -33.28 -9.55
C GLU A 236 -8.28 -33.74 -8.74
N GLU A 237 -8.08 -34.05 -7.45
CA GLU A 237 -9.16 -34.34 -6.51
C GLU A 237 -10.00 -33.08 -6.28
N GLY A 238 -9.33 -31.94 -6.16
CA GLY A 238 -9.99 -30.63 -6.04
C GLY A 238 -10.92 -30.29 -7.19
N ARG A 239 -10.53 -30.59 -8.43
CA ARG A 239 -11.38 -30.38 -9.62
C ARG A 239 -12.61 -31.30 -9.62
N SER A 240 -12.43 -32.53 -9.16
CA SER A 240 -13.54 -33.48 -8.98
C SER A 240 -14.55 -32.95 -7.95
N VAL A 241 -14.07 -32.41 -6.83
CA VAL A 241 -14.91 -31.74 -5.81
C VAL A 241 -15.64 -30.53 -6.38
N LEU A 242 -14.96 -29.68 -7.16
CA LEU A 242 -15.57 -28.51 -7.80
C LEU A 242 -16.70 -28.89 -8.76
N LYS A 243 -16.52 -29.98 -9.51
CA LYS A 243 -17.56 -30.51 -10.41
C LYS A 243 -18.80 -30.92 -9.63
N ILE A 244 -18.64 -31.63 -8.51
CA ILE A 244 -19.75 -32.02 -7.62
C ILE A 244 -20.46 -30.78 -7.06
N ILE A 245 -19.70 -29.77 -6.62
CA ILE A 245 -20.27 -28.49 -6.13
C ILE A 245 -21.11 -27.84 -7.23
N THR A 246 -20.58 -27.78 -8.46
CA THR A 246 -21.24 -27.14 -9.60
C THR A 246 -22.54 -27.86 -9.97
N GLU A 247 -22.53 -29.19 -9.98
CA GLU A 247 -23.73 -30.01 -10.20
C GLU A 247 -24.80 -29.77 -9.14
N LYS A 248 -24.41 -29.72 -7.85
CA LYS A 248 -25.33 -29.42 -6.74
C LYS A 248 -25.95 -28.02 -6.85
N ILE A 249 -25.15 -27.00 -7.19
CA ILE A 249 -25.64 -25.63 -7.42
C ILE A 249 -26.64 -25.60 -8.58
N ASN A 250 -26.33 -26.27 -9.70
CA ASN A 250 -27.22 -26.30 -10.86
C ASN A 250 -28.56 -27.00 -10.56
N ASN A 251 -28.54 -28.04 -9.72
CA ASN A 251 -29.77 -28.73 -9.32
C ASN A 251 -30.67 -27.86 -8.42
N LEU A 252 -30.08 -27.04 -7.53
CA LEU A 252 -30.85 -26.07 -6.74
C LEU A 252 -31.55 -25.02 -7.62
N ASN A 253 -30.89 -24.57 -8.69
CA ASN A 253 -31.45 -23.59 -9.61
C ASN A 253 -32.56 -24.16 -10.52
N LYS A 254 -32.58 -25.47 -10.75
CA LYS A 254 -33.65 -26.13 -11.52
C LYS A 254 -34.92 -26.42 -10.70
N GLY A 255 -34.79 -26.43 -9.37
CA GLY A 255 -35.90 -26.68 -8.45
C GLY A 255 -36.59 -25.42 -7.92
N LYS A 256 -36.09 -24.22 -8.28
CA LYS A 256 -36.71 -22.91 -8.01
C LYS A 256 -37.41 -22.41 -9.27
#